data_AF-A0A938T4F3-F1
#
_entry.id   AF-A0A938T4F3-F1
#
_cell.length_a   1.000
_cell.length_b   1.000
_cell.length_c   1.000
_cell.angle_alpha   90.00
_cell.angle_beta   90.00
_cell.angle_gamma   90.00
#
_symmetry.space_group_name_H-M   'P 1'
#
loop_
_entity.id
_entity.type
_entity.pdbx_description
1 polymer ?
#
loop_
_entity_poly.entity_id
_entity_poly.type
_entity_poly.pdbx_seq_one_letter_code
_entity_poly.pdbx_strand_id
1 'polypeptide(L)' 'MDLRWFDLQNGSDIRGVALDGVAGEPVTLTPDIVRPIGFAFAQWLAEKKNTK' A
#
# COMPACT_ATOMS: atom_id res chain seq x y z
N MET A 1 -5.80 -14.56 -5.73
CA MET A 1 -5.17 -13.47 -4.96
C MET A 1 -4.23 -12.77 -5.90
N ASP A 2 -4.37 -11.47 -6.03
CA ASP A 2 -3.36 -10.65 -6.67
C ASP A 2 -2.06 -10.77 -5.86
N LEU A 3 -0.92 -11.03 -6.50
CA LEU A 3 0.36 -11.24 -5.82
C LEU A 3 1.20 -9.95 -5.76
N ARG A 4 0.76 -8.86 -6.41
CA ARG A 4 1.49 -7.57 -6.50
C ARG A 4 1.81 -6.94 -5.14
N TRP A 5 1.13 -7.36 -4.08
CA TRP A 5 1.38 -6.93 -2.70
C TRP A 5 2.75 -7.34 -2.16
N PHE A 6 3.26 -8.48 -2.62
CA PHE A 6 4.56 -9.00 -2.18
C PHE A 6 5.74 -8.21 -2.77
N ASP A 7 5.49 -7.37 -3.78
CA ASP A 7 6.50 -6.49 -4.38
C ASP A 7 6.70 -5.18 -3.59
N LEU A 8 5.83 -4.90 -2.61
CA LEU A 8 5.99 -3.76 -1.72
C LEU A 8 7.04 -4.05 -0.64
N GLN A 9 7.96 -3.11 -0.44
CA GLN A 9 8.89 -3.17 0.69
C GLN A 9 8.17 -2.75 1.97
N ASN A 10 8.48 -3.44 3.08
CA ASN A 10 7.93 -3.18 4.40
C ASN A 10 9.02 -2.96 5.46
N GLY A 11 8.83 -1.95 6.30
CA GLY A 11 9.66 -1.60 7.45
C GLY A 11 8.83 -0.81 8.46
N SER A 12 9.29 0.38 8.87
CA SER A 12 8.40 1.35 9.54
C SER A 12 7.24 1.80 8.64
N ASP A 13 7.48 1.82 7.33
CA ASP A 13 6.57 2.33 6.30
C ASP A 13 6.43 1.33 5.13
N ILE A 14 5.44 1.55 4.28
CA ILE A 14 5.22 0.82 3.03
C ILE A 14 5.84 1.62 1.88
N ARG A 15 6.68 0.97 1.07
CA ARG A 15 7.41 1.61 -0.05
C ARG A 15 7.27 0.82 -1.34
N GLY A 16 7.24 1.54 -2.47
CA GLY A 16 7.19 1.01 -3.83
C GLY A 16 7.32 2.13 -4.86
N VAL A 17 7.39 1.76 -6.13
CA VAL A 17 7.55 2.71 -7.25
C VAL A 17 6.17 3.20 -7.69
N ALA A 18 5.94 4.52 -7.65
CA ALA A 18 4.63 5.13 -7.94
C ALA A 18 4.47 5.64 -9.38
N LEU A 19 5.59 5.97 -10.03
CA LEU A 19 5.64 6.49 -11.39
C LEU A 19 6.66 5.71 -12.20
N ASP A 20 6.47 5.62 -13.50
CA ASP A 20 7.46 5.08 -14.42
C ASP A 20 8.62 6.08 -14.64
N GLY A 21 9.66 5.63 -15.37
CA GLY A 21 10.74 6.50 -15.83
C GLY A 21 12.16 6.05 -15.46
N VAL A 22 12.31 5.00 -14.65
CA VAL A 22 13.61 4.39 -14.36
C VAL A 22 13.66 2.97 -14.90
N ALA A 23 14.64 2.70 -15.76
CA ALA A 23 14.82 1.37 -16.35
C ALA A 23 15.14 0.34 -15.26
N GLY A 24 14.38 -0.75 -15.22
CA GLY A 24 14.52 -1.79 -14.19
C GLY A 24 13.68 -1.56 -12.92
N GLU A 25 12.94 -0.45 -12.85
CA GLU A 25 12.03 -0.15 -11.73
C GLU A 25 10.57 -0.19 -12.19
N PRO A 26 9.91 -1.37 -12.14
CA PRO A 26 8.49 -1.46 -12.48
C PRO A 26 7.63 -0.70 -11.44
N VAL A 27 6.52 -0.12 -11.88
CA VAL A 27 5.54 0.51 -10.98
C VAL A 27 4.88 -0.56 -10.10
N THR A 28 5.07 -0.44 -8.79
CA THR A 28 4.55 -1.40 -7.79
C THR A 28 3.57 -0.77 -6.80
N LEU A 29 3.62 0.56 -6.61
CA LEU A 29 2.74 1.29 -5.69
C LEU A 29 1.53 1.88 -6.45
N THR A 30 0.62 1.02 -6.89
CA THR A 30 -0.53 1.38 -7.73
C THR A 30 -1.76 1.81 -6.91
N PRO A 31 -2.70 2.59 -7.49
CA PRO A 31 -3.98 2.94 -6.85
C PRO A 31 -4.76 1.72 -6.31
N ASP A 32 -4.79 0.63 -7.08
CA ASP A 32 -5.48 -0.62 -6.73
C ASP A 32 -4.90 -1.29 -5.48
N ILE A 33 -3.62 -1.06 -5.22
CA ILE A 33 -2.90 -1.59 -4.05
C ILE A 33 -3.00 -0.62 -2.87
N VAL A 34 -2.77 0.69 -3.08
CA VAL A 34 -2.74 1.65 -1.95
C VAL A 34 -4.12 1.93 -1.35
N ARG A 35 -5.18 1.87 -2.16
CA ARG A 35 -6.56 2.13 -1.69
C ARG A 35 -7.02 1.16 -0.60
N PRO A 36 -6.96 -0.16 -0.80
CA PRO A 36 -7.29 -1.13 0.25
C PRO A 36 -6.38 -1.04 1.49
N ILE A 37 -5.10 -0.68 1.36
CA ILE A 37 -4.20 -0.44 2.52
C ILE A 37 -4.73 0.73 3.36
N GLY A 38 -4.99 1.87 2.72
CA GLY A 38 -5.50 3.06 3.39
C GLY A 38 -6.86 2.80 4.06
N PHE A 39 -7.75 2.06 3.39
CA PHE A 39 -9.03 1.66 3.96
C PHE A 39 -8.88 0.78 5.20
N ALA A 40 -8.02 -0.25 5.13
CA ALA A 40 -7.76 -1.14 6.25
C ALA A 40 -7.15 -0.38 7.44
N PHE A 41 -6.22 0.54 7.18
CA PHE A 41 -5.64 1.40 8.21
C PHE A 41 -6.68 2.31 8.87
N ALA A 42 -7.56 2.93 8.07
CA ALA A 42 -8.65 3.77 8.58
C ALA A 42 -9.63 2.96 9.44
N GLN A 43 -10.00 1.74 9.02
CA GLN A 43 -10.85 0.85 9.83
C GLN A 43 -10.18 0.47 11.15
N TRP A 44 -8.91 0.07 11.11
CA TRP A 44 -8.13 -0.25 12.31
C TRP A 44 -8.06 0.94 13.27
N LEU A 45 -7.82 2.14 12.73
CA LEU A 45 -7.76 3.36 13.53
C LEU A 45 -9.11 3.66 14.19
N ALA A 46 -10.22 3.53 13.45
CA ALA A 46 -11.56 3.75 13.98
C ALA A 46 -11.89 2.79 15.13
N GLU A 47 -11.49 1.52 15.01
CA GLU A 47 -11.62 0.52 16.08
C GLU A 47 -10.77 0.88 17.30
N LYS A 48 -9.52 1.30 17.08
CA LYS A 48 -8.61 1.71 18.19
C LYS A 48 -9.07 2.97 18.91
N LYS A 49 -9.78 3.86 18.21
CA LYS A 49 -10.29 5.11 18.77
C LYS A 49 -11.74 5.01 19.25
N ASN A 50 -12.40 3.85 19.11
CA ASN A 50 -13.84 3.69 19.36
C ASN A 50 -14.69 4.76 18.66
N THR A 51 -14.34 5.07 17.42
CA THR A 51 -15.08 6.05 16.59
C THR A 51 -15.93 5.37 15.51
N LYS A 52 -16.35 4.12 15.77
CA LYS A 52 -17.33 3.40 14.96
C LYS A 52 -18.71 3.54 15.56
#